data_AF-A0A813JGS1-F1
#
_entry.id   AF-A0A813JGS1-F1
#
_cell.length_a   1.000
_cell.length_b   1.000
_cell.length_c   1.000
_cell.angle_alpha   90.00
_cell.angle_beta   90.00
_cell.angle_gamma   90.00
#
_symmetry.space_group_name_H-M   'P 1'
#
loop_
_entity.id
_entity.type
_entity.pdbx_description
1 polymer ?
#
loop_
_entity_poly.entity_id
_entity_poly.type
_entity_poly.pdbx_seq_one_letter_code
_entity_poly.pdbx_strand_id
1 'polypeptide(L)'
;MADAVGGRPRSNQGGIVVKYVVFRETHQDGSYHFHIAAKLTSSQRFSAFKRTLLQRHGLVSNWSCSHSSFWSAVRYGFVPSEAKPVVDAQCFQWAADGLAWDLFEASQEPFRADSWRQRREKKDKQAEAEGKSIGFTKLDLLSLVLSKNLRTKRKLLTYAQNHGTVPMQSFLSKHQRRLPEFIEDALEWESAPAESAVEELTDWDLLCQAADQPCPHGDQCVYKTACDQIFELNAASFSWVSLAVALRSVIVSGPSKTRRVPFLVGSTNSGKSTLLESFDSLFGEVNVFHLPALTDKRFALRNWLRHKRFVFWDEFKPVQFAEAECLPIPQFLKAFNGDLFEIQVPQNAHDGNVDFRWTRGAAFTAKERGLFTPAEFVTAEDIFHIKARVHLFRCSARLPRLREGGVPQCRHHLAQWIRAGASIFDAAGGLRPALPTLAVEAGVDVGVGGGVQGLAELLRLAAIPEMVARSLGTEILELGAVHIRELSVQDWCELAAWGGLRPLQQRRLLASLQT
;
A
#
# COMPACT_ATOMS: atom_id res chain seq x y z
N MET A 1 -30.08 11.70 42.00
CA MET A 1 -29.40 10.83 41.01
C MET A 1 -29.78 9.41 41.35
N ALA A 2 -30.64 8.79 40.55
CA ALA A 2 -31.15 7.44 40.79
C ALA A 2 -30.51 6.50 39.78
N ASP A 3 -29.87 5.44 40.28
CA ASP A 3 -29.16 4.43 39.49
C ASP A 3 -30.16 3.64 38.64
N ALA A 4 -30.11 3.86 37.33
CA ALA A 4 -30.87 3.10 36.36
C ALA A 4 -30.22 1.72 36.16
N VAL A 5 -30.95 0.68 36.55
CA VAL A 5 -30.58 -0.74 36.36
C VAL A 5 -30.37 -1.01 34.86
N GLY A 6 -29.11 -1.16 34.48
CA GLY A 6 -28.67 -1.45 33.11
C GLY A 6 -29.13 -2.82 32.63
N GLY A 7 -29.74 -2.86 31.44
CA GLY A 7 -30.04 -4.12 30.76
C GLY A 7 -28.76 -4.86 30.37
N ARG A 8 -28.82 -6.19 30.34
CA ARG A 8 -27.72 -7.09 29.95
C ARG A 8 -26.98 -6.58 28.71
N PRO A 9 -25.64 -6.45 28.73
CA PRO A 9 -24.86 -6.13 27.55
C PRO A 9 -25.04 -7.26 26.54
N ARG A 10 -25.55 -6.94 25.33
CA ARG A 10 -25.46 -7.87 24.20
C ARG A 10 -24.00 -7.92 23.75
N SER A 11 -23.52 -9.13 23.52
CA SER A 11 -22.17 -9.45 23.04
C SER A 11 -21.77 -8.59 21.83
N ASN A 12 -20.70 -7.81 21.98
CA ASN A 12 -19.72 -7.34 20.98
C ASN A 12 -20.16 -7.07 19.53
N GLN A 13 -21.43 -6.72 19.28
CA GLN A 13 -21.86 -6.13 18.02
C GLN A 13 -21.48 -4.66 18.10
N GLY A 14 -20.63 -4.19 17.18
CA GLY A 14 -20.25 -2.78 17.09
C GLY A 14 -21.46 -1.85 17.20
N GLY A 15 -21.25 -0.66 17.75
CA GLY A 15 -22.33 0.29 18.06
C GLY A 15 -23.27 0.50 16.86
N ILE A 16 -24.59 0.48 17.10
CA ILE A 16 -25.62 0.68 16.06
C ILE A 16 -25.56 2.10 15.49
N VAL A 17 -25.18 3.07 16.33
CA VAL A 17 -25.09 4.49 15.96
C VAL A 17 -23.67 4.78 15.49
N VAL A 18 -23.53 5.23 14.24
CA VAL A 18 -22.24 5.64 13.67
C VAL A 18 -21.90 7.06 14.12
N LYS A 19 -22.87 7.97 13.99
CA LYS A 19 -22.76 9.36 14.42
C LYS A 19 -24.12 10.03 14.52
N TYR A 20 -24.22 11.08 15.32
CA TYR A 20 -25.39 11.93 15.38
C TYR A 20 -25.04 13.38 15.73
N VAL A 21 -25.97 14.28 15.42
CA VAL A 21 -25.90 15.69 15.80
C VAL A 21 -27.26 16.11 16.36
N VAL A 22 -27.24 16.91 17.42
CA VAL A 22 -28.41 17.45 18.12
C VAL A 22 -28.46 18.95 17.90
N PHE A 23 -29.59 19.42 17.39
CA PHE A 23 -29.86 20.84 17.16
C PHE A 23 -31.00 21.28 18.06
N ARG A 24 -30.86 22.43 18.72
CA ARG A 24 -31.95 23.13 19.41
C ARG A 24 -32.68 24.03 18.43
N GLU A 25 -33.98 23.80 18.25
CA GLU A 25 -34.85 24.66 17.45
C GLU A 25 -35.78 25.45 18.36
N THR A 26 -35.75 26.77 18.23
CA THR A 26 -36.63 27.68 18.98
C THR A 26 -37.82 28.05 18.10
N HIS A 27 -39.03 27.84 18.62
CA HIS A 27 -40.28 28.27 18.01
C HIS A 27 -40.50 29.78 18.19
N GLN A 28 -41.44 30.32 17.41
CA GLN A 28 -41.82 31.74 17.49
C GLN A 28 -42.38 32.14 18.87
N ASP A 29 -42.95 31.19 19.61
CA ASP A 29 -43.50 31.39 20.96
C ASP A 29 -42.42 31.29 22.07
N GLY A 30 -41.16 31.08 21.71
CA GLY A 30 -40.04 30.91 22.63
C GLY A 30 -39.90 29.51 23.22
N SER A 31 -40.82 28.58 22.92
CA SER A 31 -40.64 27.17 23.23
C SER A 31 -39.56 26.56 22.33
N TYR A 32 -39.01 25.41 22.71
CA TYR A 32 -38.00 24.74 21.89
C TYR A 32 -38.15 23.23 21.92
N HIS A 33 -37.70 22.59 20.86
CA HIS A 33 -37.50 21.16 20.79
C HIS A 33 -36.12 20.85 20.18
N PHE A 34 -35.71 19.59 20.31
CA PHE A 34 -34.45 19.12 19.77
C PHE A 34 -34.67 18.27 18.53
N HIS A 35 -33.92 18.58 17.47
CA HIS A 35 -33.78 17.72 16.30
C HIS A 35 -32.53 16.88 16.44
N ILE A 36 -32.65 15.57 16.17
CA ILE A 36 -31.50 14.67 16.16
C ILE A 36 -31.39 14.08 14.76
N ALA A 37 -30.31 14.40 14.06
CA ALA A 37 -29.93 13.69 12.83
C ALA A 37 -28.99 12.56 13.23
N ALA A 38 -29.38 11.31 12.95
CA ALA A 38 -28.59 10.12 13.31
C ALA A 38 -28.28 9.25 12.08
N LYS A 39 -27.02 8.85 11.95
CA LYS A 39 -26.55 7.84 11.00
C LYS A 39 -26.39 6.52 11.74
N LEU A 40 -27.10 5.50 11.28
CA LEU A 40 -27.05 4.15 11.86
C LEU A 40 -26.32 3.20 10.91
N THR A 41 -25.76 2.12 11.45
CA THR A 41 -25.12 1.04 10.67
C THR A 41 -26.12 0.25 9.84
N SER A 42 -27.38 0.21 10.26
CA SER A 42 -28.47 -0.51 9.62
C SER A 42 -29.81 0.18 9.88
N SER A 43 -30.81 -0.09 9.04
CA SER A 43 -32.18 0.39 9.26
C SER A 43 -32.77 -0.19 10.56
N GLN A 44 -33.42 0.67 11.34
CA GLN A 44 -33.97 0.30 12.66
C GLN A 44 -35.47 0.59 12.76
N ARG A 45 -36.16 -0.13 13.65
CA ARG A 45 -37.52 0.18 14.07
C ARG A 45 -37.46 0.99 15.37
N PHE A 46 -38.06 2.18 15.37
CA PHE A 46 -37.93 3.14 16.48
C PHE A 46 -39.05 3.06 17.53
N SER A 47 -40.03 2.16 17.39
CA SER A 47 -41.15 2.07 18.34
C SER A 47 -40.70 1.72 19.77
N ALA A 48 -39.75 0.78 19.90
CA ALA A 48 -39.15 0.43 21.18
C ALA A 48 -38.32 1.57 21.77
N PHE A 49 -37.57 2.29 20.93
CA PHE A 49 -36.79 3.46 21.34
C PHE A 49 -37.71 4.58 21.86
N LYS A 50 -38.76 4.93 21.11
CA LYS A 50 -39.76 5.93 21.51
C LYS A 50 -40.41 5.59 22.85
N ARG A 51 -40.81 4.32 23.03
CA ARG A 51 -41.37 3.85 24.31
C ARG A 51 -40.36 3.95 25.45
N THR A 52 -39.11 3.59 25.20
CA THR A 52 -38.05 3.60 26.22
C THR A 52 -37.70 5.03 26.65
N LEU A 53 -37.55 5.95 25.70
CA LEU A 53 -37.31 7.38 25.98
C LEU A 53 -38.43 8.00 26.81
N LEU A 54 -39.69 7.68 26.48
CA LEU A 54 -40.83 8.16 27.25
C LEU A 54 -40.88 7.54 28.66
N GLN A 55 -40.79 6.22 28.77
CA GLN A 55 -40.97 5.51 30.04
C GLN A 55 -39.81 5.73 31.03
N ARG A 56 -38.57 5.82 30.54
CA ARG A 56 -37.38 5.93 31.40
C ARG A 56 -36.94 7.37 31.65
N HIS A 57 -37.14 8.25 30.66
CA HIS A 57 -36.61 9.60 30.69
C HIS A 57 -37.68 10.68 30.58
N GLY A 58 -38.96 10.32 30.44
CA GLY A 58 -40.05 11.29 30.25
C GLY A 58 -39.97 12.04 28.92
N LEU A 59 -39.17 11.56 27.95
CA LEU A 59 -38.92 12.26 26.70
C LEU A 59 -39.87 11.79 25.60
N VAL A 60 -40.71 12.70 25.12
CA VAL A 60 -41.55 12.48 23.95
C VAL A 60 -40.69 12.68 22.70
N SER A 61 -40.50 11.61 21.93
CA SER A 61 -39.73 11.66 20.68
C SER A 61 -40.61 11.34 19.47
N ASN A 62 -40.37 12.03 18.36
CA ASN A 62 -40.91 11.68 17.04
C ASN A 62 -39.76 11.31 16.10
N TRP A 63 -39.99 10.29 15.27
CA TRP A 63 -38.98 9.73 14.38
C TRP A 63 -39.53 9.81 12.96
N SER A 64 -38.75 10.41 12.05
CA SER A 64 -39.10 10.55 10.64
C SER A 64 -37.96 10.03 9.77
N CYS A 65 -38.33 9.48 8.62
CA CYS A 65 -37.41 9.12 7.54
C CYS A 65 -37.72 9.93 6.26
N SER A 66 -38.30 11.13 6.41
CA SER A 66 -38.64 12.03 5.30
C SER A 66 -37.41 12.57 4.54
N HIS A 67 -36.22 12.47 5.14
CA HIS A 67 -34.97 12.87 4.53
C HIS A 67 -34.39 11.75 3.66
N SER A 68 -33.84 12.11 2.50
CA SER A 68 -33.26 11.18 1.53
C SER A 68 -32.03 10.44 2.06
N SER A 69 -31.29 11.06 2.97
CA SER A 69 -30.14 10.47 3.67
C SER A 69 -29.69 11.40 4.79
N PHE A 70 -28.60 11.03 5.47
CA PHE A 70 -28.09 11.76 6.62
C PHE A 70 -27.74 13.23 6.32
N TRP A 71 -27.14 13.54 5.17
CA TRP A 71 -26.76 14.92 4.83
C TRP A 71 -27.96 15.86 4.79
N SER A 72 -29.11 15.39 4.30
CA SER A 72 -30.29 16.25 4.17
C SER A 72 -30.97 16.51 5.51
N ALA A 73 -30.80 15.61 6.48
CA ALA A 73 -31.21 15.84 7.87
C ALA A 73 -30.26 16.84 8.57
N VAL A 74 -28.95 16.72 8.36
CA VAL A 74 -27.96 17.69 8.89
C VAL A 74 -28.20 19.07 8.30
N ARG A 75 -28.37 19.17 6.97
CA ARG A 75 -28.63 20.43 6.28
C ARG A 75 -29.86 21.16 6.82
N TYR A 76 -30.92 20.41 7.14
CA TYR A 76 -32.14 20.96 7.72
C TYR A 76 -31.92 21.59 9.11
N GLY A 77 -31.05 21.00 9.93
CA GLY A 77 -30.73 21.52 11.27
C GLY A 77 -29.65 22.61 11.27
N PHE A 78 -28.74 22.58 10.30
CA PHE A 78 -27.50 23.35 10.31
C PHE A 78 -27.49 24.56 9.35
N VAL A 79 -28.13 24.45 8.18
CA VAL A 79 -28.07 25.51 7.15
C VAL A 79 -29.33 26.38 7.23
N PRO A 80 -29.20 27.71 7.42
CA PRO A 80 -30.34 28.62 7.40
C PRO A 80 -31.12 28.52 6.09
N SER A 81 -32.45 28.64 6.18
CA SER A 81 -33.35 28.70 5.03
C SER A 81 -34.39 29.81 5.21
N GLU A 82 -35.11 30.18 4.16
CA GLU A 82 -36.19 31.19 4.27
C GLU A 82 -37.24 30.80 5.31
N ALA A 83 -37.57 29.50 5.42
CA ALA A 83 -38.51 28.98 6.41
C ALA A 83 -37.90 28.87 7.82
N LYS A 84 -36.57 28.83 7.94
CA LYS A 84 -35.84 28.66 9.21
C LYS A 84 -34.54 29.47 9.18
N PRO A 85 -34.61 30.79 9.42
CA PRO A 85 -33.45 31.68 9.33
C PRO A 85 -32.50 31.55 10.52
N VAL A 86 -32.99 31.08 11.66
CA VAL A 86 -32.20 30.88 12.88
C VAL A 86 -31.92 29.39 13.06
N VAL A 87 -30.63 29.04 13.16
CA VAL A 87 -30.12 27.68 13.37
C VAL A 87 -29.26 27.63 14.63
N ASP A 88 -29.08 26.43 15.17
CA ASP A 88 -28.32 26.23 16.41
C ASP A 88 -26.81 26.37 16.16
N ALA A 89 -26.22 27.44 16.67
CA ALA A 89 -24.78 27.68 16.60
C ALA A 89 -23.96 26.77 17.54
N GLN A 90 -24.59 26.16 18.55
CA GLN A 90 -23.94 25.33 19.57
C GLN A 90 -24.50 23.90 19.57
N CYS A 91 -24.69 23.35 18.39
CA CYS A 91 -25.16 21.98 18.24
C CYS A 91 -24.18 20.96 18.86
N PHE A 92 -24.74 19.92 19.47
CA PHE A 92 -23.95 18.83 20.06
C PHE A 92 -23.66 17.76 19.02
N GLN A 93 -22.41 17.33 18.93
CA GLN A 93 -21.95 16.33 17.97
C GLN A 93 -21.39 15.11 18.68
N TRP A 94 -21.66 13.93 18.13
CA TRP A 94 -21.06 12.68 18.60
C TRP A 94 -20.81 11.74 17.42
N ALA A 95 -19.66 11.08 17.43
CA ALA A 95 -19.30 10.04 16.48
C ALA A 95 -18.68 8.86 17.22
N ALA A 96 -18.88 7.64 16.71
CA ALA A 96 -18.44 6.41 17.36
C ALA A 96 -16.90 6.27 17.42
N ASP A 97 -16.19 6.92 16.50
CA ASP A 97 -14.72 7.02 16.46
C ASP A 97 -14.17 8.11 17.39
N GLY A 98 -15.04 8.92 18.01
CA GLY A 98 -14.65 10.06 18.85
C GLY A 98 -14.09 11.25 18.07
N LEU A 99 -14.11 11.22 16.73
CA LEU A 99 -13.55 12.28 15.92
C LEU A 99 -14.55 13.44 15.75
N ALA A 100 -14.05 14.66 15.89
CA ALA A 100 -14.77 15.85 15.46
C ALA A 100 -14.87 15.87 13.93
N TRP A 101 -15.95 16.44 13.41
CA TRP A 101 -16.24 16.43 11.99
C TRP A 101 -16.97 17.70 11.57
N ASP A 102 -16.80 18.10 10.31
CA ASP A 102 -17.36 19.35 9.79
C ASP A 102 -18.84 19.15 9.41
N LEU A 103 -19.72 19.89 10.09
CA LEU A 103 -21.16 19.88 9.80
C LEU A 103 -21.51 20.51 8.46
N PHE A 104 -20.72 21.48 8.00
CA PHE A 104 -20.91 22.06 6.68
C PHE A 104 -20.68 21.02 5.61
N GLU A 105 -19.56 20.29 5.66
CA GLU A 105 -19.28 19.18 4.75
C GLU A 105 -20.35 18.09 4.85
N ALA A 106 -20.73 17.71 6.07
CA ALA A 106 -21.78 16.72 6.32
C ALA A 106 -23.14 17.12 5.76
N SER A 107 -23.42 18.41 5.62
CA SER A 107 -24.66 18.95 5.06
C SER A 107 -24.66 19.04 3.53
N GLN A 108 -23.52 18.80 2.88
CA GLN A 108 -23.44 18.77 1.44
C GLN A 108 -24.00 17.45 0.89
N GLU A 109 -24.72 17.57 -0.21
CA GLU A 109 -25.25 16.42 -0.91
C GLU A 109 -24.13 15.69 -1.67
N PRO A 110 -23.95 14.38 -1.43
CA PRO A 110 -23.06 13.58 -2.24
C PRO A 110 -23.51 13.56 -3.70
N PHE A 111 -22.56 13.63 -4.62
CA PHE A 111 -22.86 13.51 -6.04
C PHE A 111 -23.54 12.16 -6.32
N ARG A 112 -24.74 12.22 -6.91
CA ARG A 112 -25.46 11.05 -7.42
C ARG A 112 -25.90 11.32 -8.85
N ALA A 113 -25.37 10.53 -9.79
CA ALA A 113 -25.59 10.73 -11.21
C ALA A 113 -27.09 10.77 -11.58
N ASP A 114 -27.91 9.86 -11.05
CA ASP A 114 -29.35 9.86 -11.30
C ASP A 114 -30.06 11.09 -10.72
N SER A 115 -29.71 11.53 -9.52
CA SER A 115 -30.31 12.72 -8.89
C SER A 115 -29.95 13.99 -9.66
N TRP A 116 -28.71 14.09 -10.16
CA TRP A 116 -28.29 15.18 -11.04
C TRP A 116 -29.01 15.16 -12.38
N ARG A 117 -29.16 13.99 -13.01
CA ARG A 117 -29.93 13.84 -14.25
C ARG A 117 -31.39 14.27 -14.05
N GLN A 118 -32.04 13.83 -12.98
CA GLN A 118 -33.44 14.21 -12.68
C GLN A 118 -33.59 15.72 -12.44
N ARG A 119 -32.63 16.36 -11.78
CA ARG A 119 -32.60 17.83 -11.63
C ARG A 119 -32.48 18.52 -12.96
N ARG A 120 -31.63 18.00 -13.84
CA ARG A 120 -31.46 18.54 -15.18
C ARG A 120 -32.75 18.42 -15.98
N GLU A 121 -33.39 17.26 -15.98
CA GLU A 121 -34.69 17.05 -16.63
C GLU A 121 -35.76 18.01 -16.09
N LYS A 122 -35.80 18.25 -14.77
CA LYS A 122 -36.72 19.24 -14.16
C LYS A 122 -36.41 20.66 -14.61
N LYS A 123 -35.13 21.04 -14.68
CA LYS A 123 -34.71 22.36 -15.16
C LYS A 123 -35.05 22.56 -16.63
N ASP A 124 -34.83 21.56 -17.48
CA ASP A 124 -35.16 21.64 -18.90
C ASP A 124 -36.68 21.80 -19.10
N LYS A 125 -37.51 21.03 -18.36
CA LYS A 125 -38.98 21.20 -18.37
C LYS A 125 -39.43 22.59 -17.92
N GLN A 126 -38.78 23.14 -16.89
CA GLN A 126 -39.09 24.49 -16.41
C GLN A 126 -38.67 25.56 -17.42
N ALA A 127 -37.50 25.42 -18.05
CA ALA A 127 -37.04 26.35 -19.07
C ALA A 127 -37.96 26.36 -20.30
N GLU A 128 -38.42 25.20 -20.72
CA GLU A 128 -39.38 25.06 -21.83
C GLU A 128 -40.69 25.79 -21.50
N ALA A 129 -41.20 25.62 -20.27
CA ALA A 129 -42.40 26.33 -19.81
C ALA A 129 -42.20 27.86 -19.73
N GLU A 130 -40.98 28.32 -19.42
CA GLU A 130 -40.64 29.75 -19.31
C GLU A 130 -40.09 30.35 -20.62
N GLY A 131 -39.95 29.56 -21.69
CA GLY A 131 -39.34 29.99 -22.95
C GLY A 131 -37.86 30.37 -22.85
N LYS A 132 -37.14 29.87 -21.85
CA LYS A 132 -35.72 30.17 -21.60
C LYS A 132 -34.81 29.07 -22.14
N SER A 133 -33.66 29.45 -22.69
CA SER A 133 -32.62 28.49 -23.06
C SER A 133 -31.70 28.20 -21.88
N ILE A 134 -31.37 26.92 -21.66
CA ILE A 134 -30.41 26.49 -20.63
C ILE A 134 -29.26 25.76 -21.31
N GLY A 135 -28.03 26.18 -21.02
CA GLY A 135 -26.82 25.52 -21.54
C GLY A 135 -26.62 24.13 -20.94
N PHE A 136 -26.05 23.20 -21.71
CA PHE A 136 -25.64 21.87 -21.24
C PHE A 136 -24.17 21.91 -20.81
N THR A 137 -23.85 21.40 -19.62
CA THR A 137 -22.52 21.52 -19.01
C THR A 137 -21.74 20.21 -19.01
N LYS A 138 -20.43 20.26 -18.70
CA LYS A 138 -19.62 19.04 -18.50
C LYS A 138 -20.15 18.17 -17.36
N LEU A 139 -20.65 18.78 -16.28
CA LEU A 139 -21.22 18.05 -15.14
C LEU A 139 -22.52 17.32 -15.53
N ASP A 140 -23.35 17.94 -16.37
CA ASP A 140 -24.54 17.28 -16.93
C ASP A 140 -24.13 16.06 -17.76
N LEU A 141 -23.10 16.19 -18.60
CA LEU A 141 -22.55 15.08 -19.38
C LEU A 141 -22.04 13.94 -18.48
N LEU A 142 -21.26 14.27 -17.45
CA LEU A 142 -20.74 13.30 -16.49
C LEU A 142 -21.88 12.51 -15.83
N SER A 143 -22.90 13.22 -15.32
CA SER A 143 -24.09 12.57 -14.72
C SER A 143 -24.85 11.68 -15.70
N LEU A 144 -24.90 12.06 -16.98
CA LEU A 144 -25.55 11.28 -18.02
C LEU A 144 -24.75 10.01 -18.35
N VAL A 145 -23.44 10.12 -18.53
CA VAL A 145 -22.54 8.99 -18.84
C VAL A 145 -22.67 7.91 -17.76
N LEU A 146 -22.62 8.32 -16.49
CA LEU A 146 -22.71 7.39 -15.36
C LEU A 146 -24.11 6.80 -15.23
N SER A 147 -25.15 7.63 -15.21
CA SER A 147 -26.52 7.15 -14.98
C SER A 147 -27.11 6.30 -16.12
N LYS A 148 -26.58 6.42 -17.34
CA LYS A 148 -26.98 5.62 -18.51
C LYS A 148 -25.92 4.62 -18.97
N ASN A 149 -24.82 4.48 -18.23
CA ASN A 149 -23.70 3.58 -18.53
C ASN A 149 -23.15 3.75 -19.97
N LEU A 150 -22.96 5.01 -20.40
CA LEU A 150 -22.52 5.36 -21.76
C LEU A 150 -20.99 5.37 -21.88
N ARG A 151 -20.35 4.22 -21.63
CA ARG A 151 -18.88 4.08 -21.54
C ARG A 151 -18.09 4.27 -22.84
N THR A 152 -18.75 4.56 -23.97
CA THR A 152 -18.07 4.75 -25.25
C THR A 152 -18.65 5.93 -26.01
N LYS A 153 -17.79 6.61 -26.79
CA LYS A 153 -18.19 7.74 -27.64
C LYS A 153 -19.37 7.39 -28.56
N ARG A 154 -19.38 6.18 -29.13
CA ARG A 154 -20.48 5.72 -30.01
C ARG A 154 -21.80 5.62 -29.24
N LYS A 155 -21.81 4.97 -28.07
CA LYS A 155 -23.01 4.86 -27.22
C LYS A 155 -23.54 6.23 -26.82
N LEU A 156 -22.65 7.15 -26.45
CA LEU A 156 -23.00 8.52 -26.10
C LEU A 156 -23.64 9.29 -27.27
N LEU A 157 -23.04 9.21 -28.46
CA LEU A 157 -23.58 9.88 -29.65
C LEU A 157 -24.93 9.29 -30.09
N THR A 158 -25.08 7.96 -30.07
CA THR A 158 -26.36 7.30 -30.37
C THR A 158 -27.45 7.72 -29.38
N TYR A 159 -27.12 7.76 -28.08
CA TYR A 159 -28.05 8.26 -27.07
C TYR A 159 -28.47 9.70 -27.36
N ALA A 160 -27.52 10.57 -27.73
CA ALA A 160 -27.80 11.97 -28.02
C ALA A 160 -28.67 12.20 -29.26
N GLN A 161 -28.49 11.38 -30.29
CA GLN A 161 -29.30 11.42 -31.50
C GLN A 161 -30.75 11.01 -31.20
N ASN A 162 -30.95 10.00 -30.36
CA ASN A 162 -32.28 9.44 -30.11
C ASN A 162 -33.04 10.14 -28.96
N HIS A 163 -32.33 10.66 -27.96
CA HIS A 163 -32.91 11.13 -26.70
C HIS A 163 -32.32 12.46 -26.20
N GLY A 164 -31.37 13.05 -26.92
CA GLY A 164 -30.70 14.28 -26.48
C GLY A 164 -31.54 15.53 -26.69
N THR A 165 -31.53 16.43 -25.72
CA THR A 165 -32.09 17.78 -25.88
C THR A 165 -31.23 18.61 -26.84
N VAL A 166 -31.78 19.67 -27.44
CA VAL A 166 -31.04 20.56 -28.35
C VAL A 166 -29.75 21.13 -27.72
N PRO A 167 -29.74 21.59 -26.44
CA PRO A 167 -28.52 22.02 -25.79
C PRO A 167 -27.47 20.90 -25.65
N MET A 168 -27.91 19.67 -25.36
CA MET A 168 -27.02 18.52 -25.24
C MET A 168 -26.39 18.15 -26.58
N GLN A 169 -27.19 18.07 -27.65
CA GLN A 169 -26.69 17.80 -29.01
C GLN A 169 -25.69 18.87 -29.45
N SER A 170 -26.00 20.15 -29.21
CA SER A 170 -25.10 21.28 -29.50
C SER A 170 -23.79 21.17 -28.73
N PHE A 171 -23.84 20.85 -27.43
CA PHE A 171 -22.66 20.67 -26.60
C PHE A 171 -21.77 19.53 -27.11
N LEU A 172 -22.37 18.38 -27.43
CA LEU A 172 -21.63 17.20 -27.92
C LEU A 172 -21.02 17.43 -29.30
N SER A 173 -21.72 18.16 -30.19
CA SER A 173 -21.18 18.55 -31.48
C SER A 173 -19.95 19.46 -31.32
N LYS A 174 -20.05 20.50 -30.47
CA LYS A 174 -18.94 21.42 -30.20
C LYS A 174 -17.71 20.73 -29.59
N HIS A 175 -17.90 19.70 -28.77
CA HIS A 175 -16.81 19.02 -28.05
C HIS A 175 -16.50 17.63 -28.60
N GLN A 176 -16.90 17.31 -29.85
CA GLN A 176 -16.86 15.94 -30.38
C GLN A 176 -15.48 15.26 -30.31
N ARG A 177 -14.39 16.04 -30.44
CA ARG A 177 -13.01 15.54 -30.34
C ARG A 177 -12.61 15.16 -28.91
N ARG A 178 -13.14 15.86 -27.90
CA ARG A 178 -12.83 15.69 -26.47
C ARG A 178 -13.78 14.74 -25.74
N LEU A 179 -14.78 14.19 -26.42
CA LEU A 179 -15.71 13.25 -25.80
C LEU A 179 -15.04 12.01 -25.17
N PRO A 180 -13.96 11.42 -25.75
CA PRO A 180 -13.24 10.34 -25.08
C PRO A 180 -12.71 10.77 -23.70
N GLU A 181 -12.03 11.92 -23.62
CA GLU A 181 -11.54 12.49 -22.36
C GLU A 181 -12.68 12.67 -21.35
N PHE A 182 -13.83 13.24 -21.77
CA PHE A 182 -14.97 13.45 -20.86
C PHE A 182 -15.62 12.15 -20.36
N ILE A 183 -15.53 11.07 -21.14
CA ILE A 183 -16.02 9.75 -20.71
C ILE A 183 -15.02 9.16 -19.72
N GLU A 184 -13.72 9.28 -19.96
CA GLU A 184 -12.67 8.85 -19.05
C GLU A 184 -12.76 9.60 -17.72
N ASP A 185 -12.86 10.93 -17.74
CA ASP A 185 -13.07 11.76 -16.53
C ASP A 185 -14.30 11.32 -15.73
N ALA A 186 -15.38 10.91 -16.41
CA ALA A 186 -16.59 10.45 -15.74
C ALA A 186 -16.38 9.09 -15.07
N LEU A 187 -15.67 8.16 -15.72
CA LEU A 187 -15.36 6.85 -15.18
C LEU A 187 -14.38 6.96 -14.00
N GLU A 188 -13.38 7.82 -14.11
CA GLU A 188 -12.47 8.17 -13.01
C GLU A 188 -13.24 8.76 -11.82
N TRP A 189 -14.18 9.68 -12.07
CA TRP A 189 -15.05 10.20 -11.02
C TRP A 189 -15.91 9.13 -10.34
N GLU A 190 -16.39 8.13 -11.09
CA GLU A 190 -17.15 6.99 -10.54
C GLU A 190 -16.27 6.06 -9.70
N SER A 191 -15.03 5.80 -10.13
CA SER A 191 -14.11 4.90 -9.43
C SER A 191 -13.36 5.57 -8.28
N ALA A 192 -13.23 6.90 -8.27
CA ALA A 192 -12.45 7.66 -7.30
C ALA A 192 -12.69 7.27 -5.83
N PRO A 193 -13.93 7.07 -5.33
CA PRO A 193 -14.12 6.65 -3.94
C PRO A 193 -13.55 5.25 -3.64
N ALA A 194 -13.68 4.32 -4.60
CA ALA A 194 -13.16 2.96 -4.44
C ALA A 194 -11.63 2.93 -4.58
N GLU A 195 -11.07 3.71 -5.52
CA GLU A 195 -9.63 3.85 -5.70
C GLU A 195 -8.98 4.56 -4.50
N SER A 196 -9.59 5.62 -3.98
CA SER A 196 -9.13 6.31 -2.77
C SER A 196 -9.12 5.37 -1.56
N ALA A 197 -10.15 4.54 -1.38
CA ALA A 197 -10.16 3.53 -0.32
C ALA A 197 -9.02 2.50 -0.48
N VAL A 198 -8.64 2.18 -1.71
CA VAL A 198 -7.48 1.31 -2.00
C VAL A 198 -6.17 2.07 -1.75
N GLU A 199 -6.07 3.35 -2.10
CA GLU A 199 -4.93 4.24 -1.83
C GLU A 199 -4.58 4.35 -0.35
N GLU A 200 -5.58 4.36 0.51
CA GLU A 200 -5.42 4.38 1.97
C GLU A 200 -4.86 3.06 2.53
N LEU A 201 -5.02 1.94 1.81
CA LEU A 201 -4.49 0.64 2.24
C LEU A 201 -2.97 0.58 2.05
N THR A 202 -2.30 0.08 3.09
CA THR A 202 -0.89 -0.26 2.97
C THR A 202 -0.70 -1.39 1.94
N ASP A 203 0.47 -1.46 1.33
CA ASP A 203 0.77 -2.51 0.35
C ASP A 203 0.70 -3.92 0.97
N TRP A 204 0.95 -4.02 2.28
CA TRP A 204 0.78 -5.26 3.05
C TRP A 204 -0.69 -5.61 3.30
N ASP A 205 -1.55 -4.61 3.58
CA ASP A 205 -2.99 -4.84 3.75
C ASP A 205 -3.64 -5.31 2.44
N LEU A 206 -3.22 -4.75 1.30
CA LEU A 206 -3.66 -5.24 -0.02
C LEU A 206 -3.27 -6.70 -0.25
N LEU A 207 -2.04 -7.07 0.11
CA LEU A 207 -1.57 -8.45 0.05
C LEU A 207 -2.44 -9.33 0.96
N CYS A 208 -2.65 -8.94 2.21
CA CYS A 208 -3.47 -9.72 3.15
C CYS A 208 -4.91 -9.89 2.66
N GLN A 209 -5.54 -8.83 2.16
CA GLN A 209 -6.89 -8.90 1.58
C GLN A 209 -6.94 -9.83 0.37
N ALA A 210 -5.93 -9.80 -0.51
CA ALA A 210 -5.86 -10.70 -1.66
C ALA A 210 -5.70 -12.18 -1.22
N ALA A 211 -4.98 -12.43 -0.14
CA ALA A 211 -4.82 -13.77 0.44
C ALA A 211 -6.13 -14.31 1.07
N ASP A 212 -7.03 -13.42 1.51
CA ASP A 212 -8.33 -13.81 2.10
C ASP A 212 -9.46 -13.94 1.07
N GLN A 213 -9.29 -13.37 -0.13
CA GLN A 213 -10.24 -13.54 -1.23
C GLN A 213 -10.18 -14.97 -1.80
N PRO A 214 -11.28 -15.47 -2.39
CA PRO A 214 -11.23 -16.74 -3.11
C PRO A 214 -10.32 -16.64 -4.35
N CYS A 215 -9.63 -17.73 -4.68
CA CYS A 215 -8.83 -17.79 -5.90
C CYS A 215 -9.72 -17.62 -7.14
N PRO A 216 -9.39 -16.71 -8.09
CA PRO A 216 -10.15 -16.56 -9.33
C PRO A 216 -10.08 -17.81 -10.24
N HIS A 217 -9.08 -18.67 -10.03
CA HIS A 217 -8.86 -19.90 -10.78
C HIS A 217 -9.38 -21.17 -10.05
N GLY A 218 -10.00 -21.01 -8.88
CA GLY A 218 -10.47 -22.12 -8.03
C GLY A 218 -9.34 -23.01 -7.49
N ASP A 219 -9.70 -24.23 -7.07
CA ASP A 219 -8.80 -25.19 -6.40
C ASP A 219 -7.71 -25.74 -7.34
N GLN A 220 -7.95 -25.71 -8.65
CA GLN A 220 -7.01 -26.20 -9.68
C GLN A 220 -6.12 -25.07 -10.23
N CYS A 221 -5.79 -24.09 -9.40
CA CYS A 221 -5.00 -22.95 -9.81
C CYS A 221 -3.59 -23.39 -10.26
N VAL A 222 -3.33 -23.27 -11.57
CA VAL A 222 -2.05 -23.64 -12.20
C VAL A 222 -0.88 -22.90 -11.58
N TYR A 223 -1.07 -21.63 -11.19
CA TYR A 223 -0.06 -20.84 -10.50
C TYR A 223 0.39 -21.47 -9.18
N LYS A 224 -0.57 -21.91 -8.35
CA LYS A 224 -0.27 -22.53 -7.06
C LYS A 224 0.59 -23.78 -7.26
N THR A 225 0.14 -24.67 -8.14
CA THR A 225 0.86 -25.91 -8.48
C THR A 225 2.27 -25.62 -9.00
N ALA A 226 2.43 -24.59 -9.84
CA ALA A 226 3.73 -24.19 -10.34
C ALA A 226 4.65 -23.66 -9.22
N CYS A 227 4.12 -22.84 -8.30
CA CYS A 227 4.89 -22.33 -7.15
C CYS A 227 5.34 -23.46 -6.23
N ASP A 228 4.42 -24.38 -5.89
CA ASP A 228 4.73 -25.55 -5.05
C ASP A 228 5.87 -26.37 -5.67
N GLN A 229 5.80 -26.64 -6.98
CA GLN A 229 6.86 -27.35 -7.71
C GLN A 229 8.18 -26.56 -7.75
N ILE A 230 8.14 -25.24 -7.93
CA ILE A 230 9.35 -24.39 -7.93
C ILE A 230 10.03 -24.45 -6.56
N PHE A 231 9.27 -24.32 -5.47
CA PHE A 231 9.81 -24.36 -4.12
C PHE A 231 10.35 -25.74 -3.76
N GLU A 232 9.67 -26.81 -4.13
CA GLU A 232 10.15 -28.18 -3.93
C GLU A 232 11.48 -28.42 -4.65
N LEU A 233 11.57 -28.09 -5.93
CA LEU A 233 12.78 -28.30 -6.73
C LEU A 233 13.96 -27.42 -6.28
N ASN A 234 13.70 -26.28 -5.66
CA ASN A 234 14.74 -25.35 -5.20
C ASN A 234 14.96 -25.38 -3.67
N ALA A 235 14.36 -26.33 -2.95
CA ALA A 235 14.45 -26.44 -1.48
C ALA A 235 15.90 -26.57 -0.98
N ALA A 236 16.80 -27.15 -1.78
CA ALA A 236 18.21 -27.24 -1.48
C ALA A 236 18.98 -25.92 -1.66
N SER A 237 18.45 -24.98 -2.45
CA SER A 237 19.13 -23.70 -2.76
C SER A 237 18.63 -22.56 -1.89
N PHE A 238 17.32 -22.52 -1.59
CA PHE A 238 16.76 -21.53 -0.69
C PHE A 238 15.45 -22.02 -0.05
N SER A 239 15.11 -21.42 1.09
CA SER A 239 13.83 -21.63 1.76
C SER A 239 12.78 -20.63 1.27
N TRP A 240 11.60 -21.12 0.88
CA TRP A 240 10.48 -20.28 0.48
C TRP A 240 10.00 -19.35 1.62
N VAL A 241 10.15 -19.79 2.88
CA VAL A 241 9.89 -18.98 4.09
C VAL A 241 10.83 -17.78 4.14
N SER A 242 12.12 -17.98 3.87
CA SER A 242 13.10 -16.89 3.83
C SER A 242 12.76 -15.87 2.74
N LEU A 243 12.35 -16.35 1.55
CA LEU A 243 11.91 -15.46 0.47
C LEU A 243 10.65 -14.67 0.85
N ALA A 244 9.65 -15.33 1.45
CA ALA A 244 8.42 -14.70 1.92
C ALA A 244 8.70 -13.59 2.94
N VAL A 245 9.61 -13.83 3.89
CA VAL A 245 10.03 -12.84 4.90
C VAL A 245 10.75 -11.66 4.27
N ALA A 246 11.64 -11.92 3.31
CA ALA A 246 12.38 -10.87 2.62
C ALA A 246 11.41 -9.98 1.81
N LEU A 247 10.43 -10.58 1.12
CA LEU A 247 9.37 -9.86 0.42
C LEU A 247 8.49 -9.06 1.38
N ARG A 248 8.00 -9.64 2.48
CA ARG A 248 7.25 -8.90 3.51
C ARG A 248 8.04 -7.69 4.00
N SER A 249 9.30 -7.88 4.34
CA SER A 249 10.14 -6.83 4.92
C SER A 249 10.26 -5.61 4.01
N VAL A 250 10.41 -5.82 2.69
CA VAL A 250 10.45 -4.70 1.73
C VAL A 250 9.07 -4.14 1.42
N ILE A 251 8.00 -4.96 1.41
CA ILE A 251 6.63 -4.48 1.16
C ILE A 251 6.13 -3.58 2.30
N VAL A 252 6.35 -3.98 3.55
CA VAL A 252 5.87 -3.23 4.72
C VAL A 252 6.64 -1.93 4.92
N SER A 253 7.92 -1.95 4.56
CA SER A 253 8.91 -1.11 5.21
C SER A 253 9.88 -0.44 4.23
N GLY A 254 9.83 -0.83 2.96
CA GLY A 254 10.75 -0.40 1.92
C GLY A 254 12.13 -1.06 2.01
N PRO A 255 12.91 -1.00 0.93
CA PRO A 255 14.29 -1.46 0.92
C PRO A 255 15.20 -0.54 1.73
N SER A 256 16.23 -1.11 2.35
CA SER A 256 17.29 -0.38 3.05
C SER A 256 18.54 -1.26 3.18
N LYS A 257 19.64 -0.72 3.75
CA LYS A 257 20.85 -1.50 4.11
C LYS A 257 20.55 -2.85 4.78
N THR A 258 19.61 -2.87 5.73
CA THR A 258 19.24 -4.08 6.49
C THR A 258 18.09 -4.86 5.86
N ARG A 259 17.25 -4.20 5.05
CA ARG A 259 16.11 -4.80 4.33
C ARG A 259 16.44 -4.85 2.84
N ARG A 260 17.29 -5.82 2.48
CA ARG A 260 17.80 -5.97 1.11
C ARG A 260 16.70 -6.45 0.15
N VAL A 261 16.75 -5.99 -1.09
CA VAL A 261 15.78 -6.33 -2.13
C VAL A 261 15.90 -7.81 -2.52
N PRO A 262 14.82 -8.62 -2.45
CA PRO A 262 14.83 -9.98 -2.97
C PRO A 262 15.20 -10.02 -4.46
N PHE A 263 16.26 -10.77 -4.78
CA PHE A 263 16.77 -10.89 -6.15
C PHE A 263 16.89 -12.37 -6.54
N LEU A 264 15.94 -12.84 -7.34
CA LEU A 264 15.89 -14.22 -7.80
C LEU A 264 16.78 -14.39 -9.03
N VAL A 265 17.77 -15.27 -8.95
CA VAL A 265 18.73 -15.49 -10.03
C VAL A 265 18.77 -16.96 -10.43
N GLY A 266 18.92 -17.24 -11.73
CA GLY A 266 18.91 -18.62 -12.22
C GLY A 266 18.74 -18.71 -13.73
N SER A 267 18.92 -19.90 -14.30
CA SER A 267 18.80 -20.09 -15.75
C SER A 267 17.37 -19.86 -16.28
N THR A 268 17.20 -19.75 -17.59
CA THR A 268 15.88 -19.73 -18.22
C THR A 268 15.04 -20.94 -17.75
N ASN A 269 13.73 -20.75 -17.59
CA ASN A 269 12.78 -21.77 -17.11
C ASN A 269 13.00 -22.25 -15.66
N SER A 270 13.68 -21.48 -14.81
CA SER A 270 13.80 -21.80 -13.38
C SER A 270 12.63 -21.29 -12.51
N GLY A 271 11.58 -20.73 -13.13
CA GLY A 271 10.37 -20.27 -12.43
C GLY A 271 10.46 -18.91 -11.72
N LYS A 272 11.55 -18.15 -11.88
CA LYS A 272 11.77 -16.86 -11.18
C LYS A 272 10.64 -15.85 -11.43
N SER A 273 10.38 -15.57 -12.70
CA SER A 273 9.38 -14.60 -13.12
C SER A 273 7.99 -15.11 -12.76
N THR A 274 7.72 -16.41 -12.91
CA THR A 274 6.48 -17.04 -12.44
C THR A 274 6.21 -16.77 -10.96
N LEU A 275 7.21 -16.79 -10.07
CA LEU A 275 6.99 -16.48 -8.66
C LEU A 275 6.57 -15.02 -8.41
N LEU A 276 7.01 -14.06 -9.21
CA LEU A 276 6.91 -12.62 -8.90
C LEU A 276 6.01 -11.82 -9.86
N GLU A 277 5.78 -12.26 -11.09
CA GLU A 277 4.93 -11.56 -12.09
C GLU A 277 3.50 -11.35 -11.59
N SER A 278 3.02 -12.17 -10.65
CA SER A 278 1.70 -11.99 -10.06
C SER A 278 1.55 -10.70 -9.23
N PHE A 279 2.65 -9.96 -8.98
CA PHE A 279 2.56 -8.61 -8.42
C PHE A 279 1.79 -7.64 -9.31
N ASP A 280 1.79 -7.83 -10.64
CA ASP A 280 0.98 -7.03 -11.57
C ASP A 280 -0.52 -7.23 -11.32
N SER A 281 -0.92 -8.49 -11.11
CA SER A 281 -2.30 -8.81 -10.73
C SER A 281 -2.67 -8.37 -9.31
N LEU A 282 -1.68 -8.21 -8.42
CA LEU A 282 -1.89 -7.79 -7.03
C LEU A 282 -2.05 -6.27 -6.91
N PHE A 283 -1.07 -5.51 -7.42
CA PHE A 283 -1.03 -4.05 -7.29
C PHE A 283 -1.65 -3.32 -8.49
N GLY A 284 -1.81 -4.01 -9.62
CA GLY A 284 -2.19 -3.45 -10.92
C GLY A 284 -0.97 -3.12 -11.76
N GLU A 285 -0.98 -3.49 -13.04
CA GLU A 285 0.12 -3.25 -14.00
C GLU A 285 0.54 -1.77 -14.07
N VAL A 286 -0.42 -0.85 -13.96
CA VAL A 286 -0.17 0.59 -13.92
C VAL A 286 0.54 1.06 -12.66
N ASN A 287 0.45 0.29 -11.56
CA ASN A 287 1.05 0.61 -10.26
C ASN A 287 2.34 -0.16 -10.00
N VAL A 288 2.72 -1.10 -10.87
CA VAL A 288 4.02 -1.75 -10.83
C VAL A 288 5.00 -0.97 -11.71
N PHE A 289 6.19 -0.70 -11.18
CA PHE A 289 7.29 -0.10 -11.94
C PHE A 289 8.14 -1.21 -12.54
N HIS A 290 7.96 -1.43 -13.83
CA HIS A 290 8.75 -2.38 -14.60
C HIS A 290 10.09 -1.80 -15.03
N LEU A 291 10.98 -2.70 -15.43
CA LEU A 291 12.33 -2.36 -15.86
C LEU A 291 12.29 -1.36 -17.03
N PRO A 292 12.99 -0.21 -16.93
CA PRO A 292 13.03 0.75 -18.03
C PRO A 292 13.78 0.20 -19.24
N ALA A 293 13.47 0.72 -20.42
CA ALA A 293 14.20 0.38 -21.63
C ALA A 293 15.62 0.96 -21.58
N LEU A 294 16.62 0.15 -21.93
CA LEU A 294 18.04 0.57 -21.99
C LEU A 294 18.28 1.76 -22.95
N THR A 295 17.36 2.02 -23.88
CA THR A 295 17.44 3.14 -24.81
C THR A 295 17.05 4.49 -24.18
N ASP A 296 16.30 4.49 -23.06
CA ASP A 296 15.84 5.72 -22.39
C ASP A 296 16.83 6.16 -21.31
N LYS A 297 17.99 6.67 -21.72
CA LYS A 297 19.06 7.04 -20.78
C LYS A 297 18.73 8.25 -19.89
N ARG A 298 18.04 9.24 -20.44
CA ARG A 298 17.82 10.53 -19.76
C ARG A 298 16.65 10.49 -18.79
N PHE A 299 15.61 9.72 -19.09
CA PHE A 299 14.37 9.74 -18.31
C PHE A 299 13.87 8.35 -17.93
N ALA A 300 14.77 7.37 -17.84
CA ALA A 300 14.48 5.97 -17.47
C ALA A 300 13.53 5.84 -16.27
N LEU A 301 13.76 6.65 -15.24
CA LEU A 301 13.06 6.54 -13.95
C LEU A 301 11.83 7.46 -13.85
N ARG A 302 11.50 8.25 -14.87
CA ARG A 302 10.37 9.21 -14.81
C ARG A 302 9.04 8.54 -14.47
N ASN A 303 8.83 7.32 -14.97
CA ASN A 303 7.60 6.57 -14.78
C ASN A 303 7.49 6.00 -13.36
N TRP A 304 8.59 5.98 -12.60
CA TRP A 304 8.60 5.58 -11.19
C TRP A 304 7.87 6.60 -10.32
N LEU A 305 7.84 7.88 -10.71
CA LEU A 305 7.15 8.95 -10.01
C LEU A 305 5.60 8.84 -10.06
N ARG A 306 5.04 7.98 -10.94
CA ARG A 306 3.59 7.90 -11.19
C ARG A 306 2.89 6.91 -10.25
N HIS A 307 2.76 7.27 -8.97
CA HIS A 307 1.98 6.52 -7.96
C HIS A 307 2.27 5.01 -7.90
N LYS A 308 3.52 4.62 -8.16
CA LYS A 308 3.93 3.21 -8.17
C LYS A 308 3.88 2.65 -6.75
N ARG A 309 3.35 1.44 -6.62
CA ARG A 309 3.27 0.68 -5.36
C ARG A 309 4.39 -0.32 -5.19
N PHE A 310 4.90 -0.85 -6.30
CA PHE A 310 5.89 -1.91 -6.26
C PHE A 310 6.87 -1.79 -7.42
N VAL A 311 8.12 -2.19 -7.20
CA VAL A 311 9.13 -2.28 -8.26
C VAL A 311 9.33 -3.75 -8.60
N PHE A 312 9.08 -4.10 -9.86
CA PHE A 312 9.35 -5.44 -10.36
C PHE A 312 10.20 -5.36 -11.62
N TRP A 313 11.50 -5.66 -11.48
CA TRP A 313 12.43 -5.66 -12.60
C TRP A 313 12.77 -7.09 -13.01
N ASP A 314 12.10 -7.53 -14.07
CA ASP A 314 12.34 -8.83 -14.69
C ASP A 314 13.54 -8.80 -15.64
N GLU A 315 14.34 -9.86 -15.63
CA GLU A 315 15.61 -9.97 -16.38
C GLU A 315 16.62 -8.83 -16.12
N PHE A 316 16.61 -8.23 -14.92
CA PHE A 316 17.47 -7.11 -14.56
C PHE A 316 18.96 -7.48 -14.49
N LYS A 317 19.80 -6.70 -15.18
CA LYS A 317 21.25 -6.85 -15.15
C LYS A 317 21.91 -5.56 -14.64
N PRO A 318 22.23 -5.47 -13.34
CA PRO A 318 22.63 -4.19 -12.75
C PRO A 318 23.87 -3.58 -13.40
N VAL A 319 24.87 -4.39 -13.74
CA VAL A 319 26.09 -3.89 -14.43
C VAL A 319 25.77 -3.31 -15.80
N GLN A 320 24.93 -3.99 -16.59
CA GLN A 320 24.55 -3.53 -17.93
C GLN A 320 23.75 -2.23 -17.87
N PHE A 321 22.85 -2.09 -16.90
CA PHE A 321 22.06 -0.86 -16.73
C PHE A 321 22.89 0.32 -16.24
N ALA A 322 23.89 0.06 -15.41
CA ALA A 322 24.88 1.05 -14.99
C ALA A 322 25.76 1.52 -16.16
N GLU A 323 26.30 0.58 -16.94
CA GLU A 323 27.12 0.86 -18.13
C GLU A 323 26.34 1.63 -19.21
N ALA A 324 25.05 1.32 -19.37
CA ALA A 324 24.18 2.05 -20.29
C ALA A 324 23.79 3.46 -19.79
N GLU A 325 24.17 3.85 -18.58
CA GLU A 325 23.77 5.07 -17.87
C GLU A 325 22.24 5.20 -17.66
N CYS A 326 21.50 4.11 -17.86
CA CYS A 326 20.05 4.07 -17.67
C CYS A 326 19.68 4.06 -16.18
N LEU A 327 20.48 3.37 -15.36
CA LEU A 327 20.39 3.41 -13.91
C LEU A 327 21.81 3.44 -13.31
N PRO A 328 22.39 4.63 -13.12
CA PRO A 328 23.71 4.78 -12.52
C PRO A 328 23.79 4.13 -11.13
N ILE A 329 24.95 3.57 -10.80
CA ILE A 329 25.19 2.88 -9.52
C ILE A 329 24.82 3.75 -8.31
N PRO A 330 25.20 5.04 -8.21
CA PRO A 330 24.82 5.86 -7.07
C PRO A 330 23.30 5.99 -6.90
N GLN A 331 22.55 6.06 -8.00
CA GLN A 331 21.08 6.11 -7.94
C GLN A 331 20.51 4.76 -7.49
N PHE A 332 21.00 3.63 -8.02
CA PHE A 332 20.61 2.31 -7.55
C PHE A 332 20.86 2.15 -6.04
N LEU A 333 22.04 2.54 -5.56
CA LEU A 333 22.40 2.42 -4.16
C LEU A 333 21.53 3.29 -3.26
N LYS A 334 21.24 4.54 -3.64
CA LYS A 334 20.35 5.42 -2.88
C LYS A 334 18.90 4.90 -2.87
N ALA A 335 18.38 4.51 -4.04
CA ALA A 335 17.02 4.01 -4.19
C ALA A 335 16.74 2.78 -3.31
N PHE A 336 17.69 1.84 -3.26
CA PHE A 336 17.54 0.61 -2.47
C PHE A 336 18.24 0.65 -1.10
N ASN A 337 18.72 1.83 -0.68
CA ASN A 337 19.08 2.12 0.71
C ASN A 337 17.96 2.86 1.47
N GLY A 338 16.92 3.32 0.76
CA GLY A 338 15.87 4.15 1.34
C GLY A 338 16.26 5.64 1.48
N ASP A 339 17.30 6.06 0.76
CA ASP A 339 17.78 7.45 0.76
C ASP A 339 17.03 8.29 -0.29
N LEU A 340 17.16 9.62 -0.18
CA LEU A 340 16.72 10.55 -1.22
C LEU A 340 17.69 10.54 -2.41
N PHE A 341 17.15 10.56 -3.63
CA PHE A 341 17.89 10.74 -4.86
C PHE A 341 17.08 11.53 -5.89
N GLU A 342 17.77 12.24 -6.78
CA GLU A 342 17.12 13.02 -7.84
C GLU A 342 16.73 12.13 -9.02
N ILE A 343 15.48 12.28 -9.49
CA ILE A 343 15.01 11.73 -10.75
C ILE A 343 14.94 12.87 -11.78
N GLN A 344 15.63 12.66 -12.91
CA GLN A 344 15.57 13.58 -14.04
C GLN A 344 14.19 13.51 -14.70
N VAL A 345 13.60 14.68 -14.93
CA VAL A 345 12.32 14.84 -15.64
C VAL A 345 12.44 15.89 -16.74
N PRO A 346 11.65 15.80 -17.82
CA PRO A 346 11.64 16.82 -18.86
C PRO A 346 11.23 18.19 -18.30
N GLN A 347 12.00 19.24 -18.63
CA GLN A 347 11.74 20.62 -18.14
C GLN A 347 10.38 21.19 -18.57
N ASN A 348 9.80 20.68 -19.66
CA ASN A 348 8.46 21.07 -20.09
C ASN A 348 7.34 20.48 -19.22
N ALA A 349 7.66 19.53 -18.34
CA ALA A 349 6.72 18.90 -17.42
C ALA A 349 6.88 19.42 -15.97
N HIS A 350 8.07 19.84 -15.56
CA HIS A 350 8.36 20.31 -14.20
C HIS A 350 9.52 21.32 -14.16
N ASP A 351 9.49 22.20 -13.15
CA ASP A 351 10.56 23.18 -12.84
C ASP A 351 11.77 22.50 -12.15
N GLY A 352 12.44 21.59 -12.87
CA GLY A 352 13.67 20.94 -12.42
C GLY A 352 13.55 19.44 -12.12
N ASN A 353 14.62 18.87 -11.56
CA ASN A 353 14.65 17.47 -11.11
C ASN A 353 13.77 17.29 -9.87
N VAL A 354 13.28 16.07 -9.67
CA VAL A 354 12.44 15.73 -8.52
C VAL A 354 13.24 14.93 -7.50
N ASP A 355 13.34 15.44 -6.27
CA ASP A 355 13.85 14.66 -5.13
C ASP A 355 12.88 13.53 -4.79
N PHE A 356 13.38 12.30 -4.78
CA PHE A 356 12.56 11.12 -4.63
C PHE A 356 13.17 10.14 -3.62
N ARG A 357 12.32 9.51 -2.83
CA ARG A 357 12.68 8.41 -1.92
C ARG A 357 11.75 7.25 -2.16
N TRP A 358 12.31 6.06 -2.40
CA TRP A 358 11.51 4.85 -2.50
C TRP A 358 11.34 4.20 -1.13
N THR A 359 10.09 4.02 -0.70
CA THR A 359 9.73 3.48 0.62
C THR A 359 8.84 2.23 0.55
N ARG A 360 8.63 1.68 -0.65
CA ARG A 360 7.71 0.57 -0.89
C ARG A 360 8.43 -0.69 -1.37
N GLY A 361 7.68 -1.75 -1.68
CA GLY A 361 8.24 -3.06 -2.04
C GLY A 361 9.03 -3.05 -3.36
N ALA A 362 10.06 -3.90 -3.44
CA ALA A 362 10.82 -4.13 -4.66
C ALA A 362 11.23 -5.60 -4.76
N ALA A 363 11.31 -6.15 -5.96
CA ALA A 363 11.89 -7.45 -6.21
C ALA A 363 12.44 -7.54 -7.64
N PHE A 364 13.50 -8.33 -7.84
CA PHE A 364 14.18 -8.47 -9.12
C PHE A 364 14.28 -9.93 -9.54
N THR A 365 14.37 -10.17 -10.85
CA THR A 365 14.80 -11.45 -11.41
C THR A 365 15.97 -11.26 -12.38
N ALA A 366 16.84 -12.26 -12.51
CA ALA A 366 17.87 -12.25 -13.54
C ALA A 366 18.38 -13.63 -13.94
N LYS A 367 19.11 -13.67 -15.06
CA LYS A 367 19.99 -14.79 -15.42
C LYS A 367 21.27 -14.69 -14.58
N GLU A 368 21.68 -15.78 -13.94
CA GLU A 368 22.86 -15.77 -13.05
C GLU A 368 24.18 -15.59 -13.81
N ARG A 369 24.29 -16.19 -15.00
CA ARG A 369 25.52 -16.13 -15.80
C ARG A 369 25.83 -14.69 -16.22
N GLY A 370 26.99 -14.20 -15.81
CA GLY A 370 27.49 -12.88 -16.16
C GLY A 370 26.81 -11.72 -15.42
N LEU A 371 25.97 -12.00 -14.41
CA LEU A 371 25.17 -10.98 -13.73
C LEU A 371 26.01 -9.88 -13.06
N PHE A 372 27.17 -10.27 -12.55
CA PHE A 372 28.11 -9.43 -11.81
C PHE A 372 29.50 -9.46 -12.45
N THR A 373 29.57 -9.65 -13.76
CA THR A 373 30.84 -9.51 -14.49
C THR A 373 31.16 -8.02 -14.60
N PRO A 374 32.35 -7.56 -14.16
CA PRO A 374 32.76 -6.17 -14.32
C PRO A 374 32.69 -5.70 -15.78
N ALA A 375 32.40 -4.42 -15.95
CA ALA A 375 32.42 -3.73 -17.24
C ALA A 375 33.41 -2.56 -17.17
N GLU A 376 33.68 -1.88 -18.29
CA GLU A 376 34.71 -0.83 -18.40
C GLU A 376 34.61 0.24 -17.30
N PHE A 377 33.38 0.63 -16.95
CA PHE A 377 33.07 1.68 -15.96
C PHE A 377 32.42 1.17 -14.67
N VAL A 378 32.34 -0.15 -14.48
CA VAL A 378 31.71 -0.76 -13.30
C VAL A 378 32.75 -1.61 -12.59
N THR A 379 33.26 -1.09 -11.48
CA THR A 379 34.35 -1.72 -10.75
C THR A 379 33.88 -2.92 -9.92
N ALA A 380 34.83 -3.71 -9.42
CA ALA A 380 34.52 -4.79 -8.48
C ALA A 380 33.91 -4.27 -7.16
N GLU A 381 34.31 -3.07 -6.73
CA GLU A 381 33.78 -2.41 -5.54
C GLU A 381 32.32 -1.97 -5.74
N ASP A 382 32.00 -1.41 -6.90
CA ASP A 382 30.61 -1.10 -7.26
C ASP A 382 29.72 -2.34 -7.22
N ILE A 383 30.20 -3.45 -7.78
CA ILE A 383 29.50 -4.74 -7.74
C ILE A 383 29.29 -5.22 -6.30
N PHE A 384 30.27 -5.03 -5.42
CA PHE A 384 30.14 -5.36 -4.00
C PHE A 384 29.04 -4.52 -3.34
N HIS A 385 29.00 -3.21 -3.61
CA HIS A 385 27.95 -2.34 -3.09
C HIS A 385 26.55 -2.69 -3.61
N ILE A 386 26.42 -3.04 -4.90
CA ILE A 386 25.17 -3.52 -5.48
C ILE A 386 24.72 -4.80 -4.75
N LYS A 387 25.62 -5.78 -4.58
CA LYS A 387 25.34 -7.03 -3.85
C LYS A 387 24.89 -6.77 -2.40
N ALA A 388 25.45 -5.75 -1.75
CA ALA A 388 25.06 -5.37 -0.39
C ALA A 388 23.63 -4.80 -0.29
N ARG A 389 22.96 -4.46 -1.39
CA ARG A 389 21.56 -3.97 -1.43
C ARG A 389 20.53 -5.05 -1.79
N VAL A 390 20.99 -6.23 -2.20
CA VAL A 390 20.12 -7.32 -2.67
C VAL A 390 20.30 -8.57 -1.82
N HIS A 391 19.23 -9.35 -1.68
CA HIS A 391 19.26 -10.68 -1.09
C HIS A 391 19.09 -11.70 -2.21
N LEU A 392 20.16 -12.42 -2.54
CA LEU A 392 20.19 -13.33 -3.69
C LEU A 392 19.51 -14.67 -3.35
N PHE A 393 18.45 -15.00 -4.09
CA PHE A 393 17.78 -16.30 -4.05
C PHE A 393 18.10 -17.06 -5.34
N ARG A 394 18.89 -18.14 -5.24
CA ARG A 394 19.34 -18.90 -6.41
C ARG A 394 18.32 -19.98 -6.77
N CYS A 395 17.71 -19.85 -7.94
CA CYS A 395 16.85 -20.85 -8.55
C CYS A 395 17.69 -21.77 -9.44
N SER A 396 18.28 -22.82 -8.85
CA SER A 396 19.19 -23.73 -9.54
C SER A 396 18.47 -24.75 -10.43
N ALA A 397 17.24 -25.13 -10.09
CA ALA A 397 16.49 -26.14 -10.82
C ALA A 397 15.77 -25.56 -12.04
N ARG A 398 15.68 -26.35 -13.12
CA ARG A 398 14.87 -26.03 -14.31
C ARG A 398 13.57 -26.80 -14.27
N LEU A 399 12.48 -26.11 -14.60
CA LEU A 399 11.17 -26.74 -14.76
C LEU A 399 11.11 -27.43 -16.13
N PRO A 400 10.85 -28.75 -16.18
CA PRO A 400 10.89 -29.51 -17.43
C PRO A 400 9.73 -29.18 -18.38
N ARG A 401 8.61 -28.62 -17.88
CA ARG A 401 7.41 -28.31 -18.68
C ARG A 401 6.65 -27.10 -18.12
N LEU A 402 7.10 -25.89 -18.45
CA LEU A 402 6.21 -24.72 -18.39
C LEU A 402 5.34 -24.75 -19.67
N ARG A 403 4.03 -24.56 -19.54
CA ARG A 403 3.10 -24.60 -20.69
C ARG A 403 3.49 -23.54 -21.73
N GLU A 404 3.28 -23.87 -23.01
CA GLU A 404 3.25 -22.87 -24.07
C GLU A 404 2.19 -21.81 -23.72
N GLY A 405 2.59 -20.55 -23.62
CA GLY A 405 1.72 -19.45 -23.16
C GLY A 405 1.91 -19.04 -21.70
N GLY A 406 2.83 -19.67 -20.96
CA GLY A 406 3.17 -19.25 -19.59
C GLY A 406 2.23 -19.78 -18.51
N VAL A 407 2.50 -19.41 -17.26
CA VAL A 407 1.65 -19.73 -16.10
C VAL A 407 0.77 -18.50 -15.83
N PRO A 408 -0.57 -18.65 -15.76
CA PRO A 408 -1.44 -17.52 -15.50
C PRO A 408 -1.12 -16.89 -14.14
N GLN A 409 -1.14 -15.56 -14.07
CA GLN A 409 -0.91 -14.84 -12.82
C GLN A 409 -2.04 -15.12 -11.81
N CYS A 410 -1.69 -15.16 -10.52
CA CYS A 410 -2.66 -15.34 -9.44
C CYS A 410 -2.26 -14.57 -8.18
N ARG A 411 -2.82 -13.37 -8.00
CA ARG A 411 -2.63 -12.55 -6.79
C ARG A 411 -2.96 -13.27 -5.49
N HIS A 412 -3.98 -14.13 -5.49
CA HIS A 412 -4.43 -14.83 -4.28
C HIS A 412 -3.34 -15.77 -3.75
N HIS A 413 -2.88 -16.70 -4.58
CA HIS A 413 -1.89 -17.70 -4.16
C HIS A 413 -0.52 -17.06 -3.94
N LEU A 414 -0.13 -16.03 -4.72
CA LEU A 414 1.05 -15.21 -4.44
C LEU A 414 1.00 -14.66 -3.01
N ALA A 415 -0.08 -13.95 -2.69
CA ALA A 415 -0.26 -13.34 -1.39
C ALA A 415 -0.34 -14.38 -0.27
N GLN A 416 -0.98 -15.52 -0.53
CA GLN A 416 -1.15 -16.60 0.45
C GLN A 416 0.20 -17.18 0.88
N TRP A 417 1.10 -17.54 -0.06
CA TRP A 417 2.38 -18.12 0.32
C TRP A 417 3.30 -17.07 0.96
N ILE A 418 3.28 -15.81 0.51
CA ILE A 418 4.05 -14.74 1.17
C ILE A 418 3.57 -14.56 2.62
N ARG A 419 2.25 -14.43 2.82
CA ARG A 419 1.67 -14.28 4.16
C ARG A 419 1.96 -15.50 5.04
N ALA A 420 1.75 -16.71 4.53
CA ALA A 420 1.97 -17.94 5.28
C ALA A 420 3.44 -18.11 5.70
N GLY A 421 4.38 -17.88 4.78
CA GLY A 421 5.81 -17.98 5.08
C GLY A 421 6.24 -16.96 6.13
N ALA A 422 5.75 -15.73 6.00
CA ALA A 422 6.02 -14.69 6.98
C ALA A 422 5.43 -15.02 8.37
N SER A 423 4.21 -15.56 8.44
CA SER A 423 3.61 -16.03 9.69
C SER A 423 4.37 -17.21 10.33
N ILE A 424 4.86 -18.16 9.52
CA ILE A 424 5.69 -19.27 10.01
C ILE A 424 6.97 -18.75 10.67
N PHE A 425 7.60 -17.76 10.05
CA PHE A 425 8.81 -17.14 10.60
C PHE A 425 8.54 -16.44 11.94
N ASP A 426 7.45 -15.66 12.03
CA ASP A 426 7.08 -14.98 13.28
C ASP A 426 6.73 -15.97 14.39
N ALA A 427 5.99 -17.04 14.06
CA ALA A 427 5.65 -18.11 14.99
C ALA A 427 6.90 -18.83 15.51
N ALA A 428 7.88 -19.09 14.64
CA ALA A 428 9.16 -19.68 15.06
C ALA A 428 9.94 -18.75 16.01
N GLY A 429 9.83 -17.43 15.84
CA GLY A 429 10.39 -16.44 16.77
C GLY A 429 9.72 -16.47 18.15
N GLY A 430 8.38 -16.55 18.19
CA GLY A 430 7.61 -16.61 19.43
C GLY A 430 7.73 -17.94 20.21
N LEU A 431 8.07 -19.02 19.51
CA LEU A 431 8.31 -20.34 20.11
C LEU A 431 9.74 -20.52 20.63
N ARG A 432 10.66 -19.58 20.36
CA ARG A 432 11.95 -19.56 21.07
C ARG A 432 11.61 -19.32 22.55
N PRO A 433 11.91 -20.28 23.44
CA PRO A 433 11.63 -20.08 24.85
C PRO A 433 12.28 -18.77 25.27
N ALA A 434 11.50 -17.86 25.85
CA ALA A 434 12.03 -16.81 26.71
C ALA A 434 12.56 -17.48 28.00
N LEU A 435 13.47 -18.44 27.85
CA LEU A 435 14.23 -18.95 28.96
C LEU A 435 15.10 -17.78 29.40
N PRO A 436 15.01 -17.32 30.65
CA PRO A 436 16.03 -16.44 31.18
C PRO A 436 17.37 -17.15 30.94
N THR A 437 18.31 -16.44 30.32
CA THR A 437 19.63 -16.94 29.99
C THR A 437 20.38 -17.27 31.28
N LEU A 438 20.06 -18.40 31.90
CA LEU A 438 20.90 -19.03 32.89
C LEU A 438 22.10 -19.55 32.12
N ALA A 439 23.25 -18.94 32.38
CA ALA A 439 24.54 -19.34 31.86
C ALA A 439 24.76 -20.83 32.16
N VAL A 440 24.48 -21.67 31.17
CA VAL A 440 24.91 -23.06 31.17
C VAL A 440 26.08 -23.13 30.22
N GLU A 441 27.27 -23.25 30.81
CA GLU A 441 28.49 -23.67 30.15
C GLU A 441 28.26 -25.05 29.53
N ALA A 442 28.06 -25.11 28.22
CA ALA A 442 28.19 -26.36 27.48
C ALA A 442 28.64 -26.03 26.07
N GLY A 443 29.92 -26.29 25.80
CA GLY A 443 30.49 -26.24 24.46
C GLY A 443 29.85 -27.30 23.58
N VAL A 444 29.09 -26.85 22.58
CA VAL A 444 28.78 -27.62 21.38
C VAL A 444 28.74 -26.64 20.21
N ASP A 445 29.66 -26.83 19.27
CA ASP A 445 29.66 -26.21 17.95
C ASP A 445 28.35 -26.55 17.23
N VAL A 446 27.48 -25.56 17.03
CA VAL A 446 26.35 -25.65 16.11
C VAL A 446 26.45 -24.51 15.11
N GLY A 447 27.04 -24.81 13.97
CA GLY A 447 27.00 -23.94 12.81
C GLY A 447 25.63 -23.99 12.14
N VAL A 448 24.72 -23.07 12.49
CA VAL A 448 23.71 -22.47 11.59
C VAL A 448 23.24 -21.14 12.21
N GLY A 449 23.49 -20.02 11.53
CA GLY A 449 22.69 -18.80 11.66
C GLY A 449 23.33 -17.63 12.43
N GLY A 450 23.75 -16.61 11.68
CA GLY A 450 23.89 -15.23 12.19
C GLY A 450 25.26 -14.80 12.70
N GLY A 451 26.34 -15.54 12.46
CA GLY A 451 27.69 -15.08 12.79
C GLY A 451 28.26 -14.09 11.77
N VAL A 452 29.00 -13.08 12.24
CA VAL A 452 29.78 -12.16 11.40
C VAL A 452 30.88 -12.97 10.68
N GLN A 453 30.88 -12.96 9.35
CA GLN A 453 31.84 -13.70 8.54
C GLN A 453 33.28 -13.23 8.83
N GLY A 454 34.18 -14.20 9.03
CA GLY A 454 35.59 -13.96 9.34
C GLY A 454 35.90 -13.65 10.82
N LEU A 455 34.89 -13.40 11.65
CA LEU A 455 35.10 -12.97 13.04
C LEU A 455 35.76 -14.05 13.90
N ALA A 456 35.27 -15.29 13.83
CA ALA A 456 35.84 -16.39 14.63
C ALA A 456 37.34 -16.61 14.33
N GLU A 457 37.73 -16.56 13.05
CA GLU A 457 39.12 -16.74 12.64
C GLU A 457 39.99 -15.55 13.08
N LEU A 458 39.49 -14.32 12.92
CA LEU A 458 40.18 -13.11 13.36
C LEU A 458 40.44 -13.13 14.88
N LEU A 459 39.42 -13.46 15.68
CA LEU A 459 39.53 -13.51 17.14
C LEU A 459 40.46 -14.64 17.61
N ARG A 460 40.48 -15.77 16.89
CA ARG A 460 41.42 -16.87 17.11
C ARG A 460 42.86 -16.45 16.84
N LEU A 461 43.13 -15.79 15.71
CA LEU A 461 44.47 -15.28 15.35
C LEU A 461 44.98 -14.25 16.35
N ALA A 462 44.10 -13.39 16.87
CA ALA A 462 44.46 -12.40 17.87
C ALA A 462 44.56 -12.95 19.31
N ALA A 463 44.27 -14.25 19.51
CA ALA A 463 44.26 -14.93 20.81
C ALA A 463 43.37 -14.20 21.84
N ILE A 464 42.15 -13.86 21.42
CA ILE A 464 41.16 -13.19 22.27
C ILE A 464 40.47 -14.22 23.19
N PRO A 465 40.33 -13.94 24.50
CA PRO A 465 39.62 -14.82 25.42
C PRO A 465 38.16 -14.98 24.99
N GLU A 466 37.62 -16.19 25.12
CA GLU A 466 36.29 -16.54 24.59
C GLU A 466 35.16 -15.66 25.12
N MET A 467 35.22 -15.24 26.39
CA MET A 467 34.25 -14.33 26.98
C MET A 467 34.22 -12.97 26.24
N VAL A 468 35.39 -12.39 25.97
CA VAL A 468 35.48 -11.11 25.26
C VAL A 468 35.14 -11.28 23.78
N ALA A 469 35.49 -12.43 23.19
CA ALA A 469 35.11 -12.78 21.82
C ALA A 469 33.58 -12.81 21.62
N ARG A 470 32.83 -13.36 22.58
CA ARG A 470 31.35 -13.36 22.55
C ARG A 470 30.75 -11.95 22.65
N SER A 471 31.30 -11.11 23.53
CA SER A 471 30.87 -9.71 23.66
C SER A 471 31.13 -8.93 22.37
N LEU A 472 32.34 -9.04 21.80
CA LEU A 472 32.67 -8.43 20.51
C LEU A 472 31.74 -8.92 19.40
N GLY A 473 31.43 -10.21 19.33
CA GLY A 473 30.51 -10.74 18.32
C GLY A 473 29.09 -10.20 18.45
N THR A 474 28.62 -9.95 19.66
CA THR A 474 27.28 -9.39 19.89
C THR A 474 27.24 -7.92 19.47
N GLU A 475 28.18 -7.11 19.93
CA GLU A 475 28.23 -5.68 19.60
C GLU A 475 28.44 -5.44 18.09
N ILE A 476 29.25 -6.27 17.42
CA ILE A 476 29.45 -6.17 15.97
C ILE A 476 28.16 -6.54 15.19
N LEU A 477 27.40 -7.53 15.68
CA LEU A 477 26.09 -7.85 15.09
C LEU A 477 25.08 -6.73 15.31
N GLU A 478 25.11 -6.04 16.44
CA GLU A 478 24.28 -4.87 16.73
C GLU A 478 24.62 -3.67 15.84
N LEU A 479 25.89 -3.50 15.48
CA LEU A 479 26.32 -2.55 14.43
C LEU A 479 25.85 -2.96 13.03
N GLY A 480 25.30 -4.17 12.87
CA GLY A 480 24.75 -4.67 11.62
C GLY A 480 25.81 -5.16 10.62
N ALA A 481 27.06 -5.35 11.05
CA ALA A 481 28.12 -5.83 10.19
C ALA A 481 27.94 -7.32 9.89
N VAL A 482 28.05 -7.70 8.62
CA VAL A 482 27.93 -9.10 8.19
C VAL A 482 29.29 -9.74 7.95
N HIS A 483 30.33 -8.93 7.71
CA HIS A 483 31.73 -9.34 7.60
C HIS A 483 32.65 -8.38 8.36
N ILE A 484 33.72 -8.90 8.97
CA ILE A 484 34.71 -8.08 9.71
C ILE A 484 35.41 -6.98 8.90
N ARG A 485 35.32 -7.02 7.55
CA ARG A 485 35.95 -6.05 6.64
C ARG A 485 35.10 -4.80 6.45
N GLU A 486 33.85 -4.82 6.91
CA GLU A 486 32.95 -3.68 6.88
C GLU A 486 33.26 -2.68 8.01
N LEU A 487 33.99 -3.11 9.04
CA LEU A 487 34.34 -2.30 10.20
C LEU A 487 35.67 -1.59 9.99
N SER A 488 35.70 -0.29 10.23
CA SER A 488 36.91 0.52 10.31
C SER A 488 37.64 0.29 11.64
N VAL A 489 38.92 0.69 11.71
CA VAL A 489 39.70 0.66 12.96
C VAL A 489 39.04 1.48 14.06
N GLN A 490 38.34 2.55 13.71
CA GLN A 490 37.61 3.38 14.65
C GLN A 490 36.41 2.62 15.23
N ASP A 491 35.63 1.93 14.39
CA ASP A 491 34.48 1.13 14.84
C ASP A 491 34.91 0.08 15.86
N TRP A 492 36.04 -0.59 15.63
CA TRP A 492 36.61 -1.55 16.59
C TRP A 492 36.98 -0.91 17.92
N CYS A 493 37.56 0.29 17.90
CA CYS A 493 37.96 1.01 19.12
C CYS A 493 36.76 1.53 19.93
N GLU A 494 35.62 1.75 19.28
CA GLU A 494 34.38 2.26 19.89
C GLU A 494 33.52 1.17 20.54
N LEU A 495 33.82 -0.12 20.28
CA LEU A 495 33.15 -1.25 20.94
C LEU A 495 33.40 -1.21 22.46
N ALA A 496 32.37 -1.39 23.27
CA ALA A 496 32.49 -1.43 24.72
C ALA A 496 33.40 -2.58 25.18
N ALA A 497 33.27 -3.75 24.54
CA ALA A 497 34.14 -4.90 24.78
C ALA A 497 35.62 -4.65 24.42
N TRP A 498 35.93 -3.65 23.58
CA TRP A 498 37.31 -3.29 23.23
C TRP A 498 38.13 -2.85 24.44
N GLY A 499 37.50 -2.13 25.37
CA GLY A 499 38.14 -1.68 26.62
C GLY A 499 38.55 -2.84 27.53
N GLY A 500 37.94 -4.02 27.37
CA GLY A 500 38.28 -5.24 28.11
C GLY A 500 39.51 -5.98 27.57
N LEU A 501 40.04 -5.60 26.40
CA LEU A 501 41.21 -6.22 25.81
C LEU A 501 42.50 -5.65 26.38
N ARG A 502 43.51 -6.50 26.60
CA ARG A 502 44.85 -6.04 26.96
C ARG A 502 45.48 -5.29 25.78
N PRO A 503 46.38 -4.32 26.01
CA PRO A 503 47.01 -3.55 24.92
C PRO A 503 47.69 -4.42 23.84
N LEU A 504 48.26 -5.58 24.22
CA LEU A 504 48.86 -6.51 23.27
C LEU A 504 47.81 -7.24 22.39
N GLN A 505 46.63 -7.53 22.95
CA GLN A 505 45.52 -8.15 22.22
C GLN A 505 44.89 -7.16 21.24
N GLN A 506 44.70 -5.91 21.67
CA GLN A 506 44.25 -4.83 20.79
C GLN A 506 45.19 -4.65 19.59
N ARG A 507 46.50 -4.60 19.83
CA ARG A 507 47.50 -4.50 18.74
C ARG A 507 47.47 -5.69 17.78
N ARG A 508 47.35 -6.91 18.29
CA ARG A 508 47.25 -8.13 17.44
C ARG A 508 45.98 -8.12 16.60
N LEU A 509 44.85 -7.77 17.20
CA LEU A 509 43.57 -7.70 16.52
C LEU A 509 43.59 -6.66 15.40
N LEU A 510 44.14 -5.46 15.66
CA LEU A 510 44.32 -4.44 14.62
C LEU A 510 45.31 -4.85 13.52
N ALA A 511 46.41 -5.53 13.87
CA ALA A 511 47.37 -6.03 12.89
C ALA A 511 46.74 -7.09 11.96
N SER A 512 45.90 -7.97 12.50
CA SER A 512 45.19 -8.99 11.72
C SER A 512 44.05 -8.44 10.84
N LEU A 513 43.61 -7.20 11.07
CA LEU A 513 42.67 -6.51 10.17
C LEU A 513 43.35 -5.91 8.94
N GLN A 514 44.68 -5.73 8.97
CA GLN A 514 45.47 -5.16 7.87
C GLN A 514 46.00 -6.23 6.88
N THR A 515 45.80 -7.51 7.19
CA THR A 515 46.11 -8.68 6.35
C THR A 515 44.85 -9.21 5.68
#